data_AF-A0A937ZB25-F1
#
_entry.id   AF-A0A937ZB25-F1
#
_cell.length_a   1.000
_cell.length_b   1.000
_cell.length_c   1.000
_cell.angle_alpha   90.00
_cell.angle_beta   90.00
_cell.angle_gamma   90.00
#
_symmetry.space_group_name_H-M   'P 1'
#
loop_
_entity.id
_entity.type
_entity.pdbx_description
1 polymer ?
#
loop_
_entity_poly.entity_id
_entity_poly.type
_entity_poly.pdbx_seq_one_letter_code
_entity_poly.pdbx_strand_id
1 'polypeptide(L)'
;MFSLLGLALLVGMHHALDADHVAAVSSLASGRRGLADIISHGVSWGLGHAATLFVIAGAALLLGLAVPGELAHGLELAVGLMLIGLGSHVMWRLWRDRIHFHAHAHGDGTTHFHAHSHRHDTLPHRASRHEHAHRFRWRSLLVGLMHGMAGSAALLV
;
A
#
# COMPACT_ATOMS: atom_id res chain seq x y z
N MET A 1 -1.66 20.87 -25.16
CA MET A 1 -0.64 20.26 -24.26
C MET A 1 -1.20 20.04 -22.86
N PHE A 2 -1.73 21.07 -22.18
CA PHE A 2 -2.32 20.90 -20.83
C PHE A 2 -3.48 19.90 -20.77
N SER A 3 -4.33 19.83 -21.80
CA SER A 3 -5.45 18.87 -21.84
C SER A 3 -5.00 17.40 -21.90
N LEU A 4 -3.88 17.13 -22.58
CA LEU A 4 -3.29 15.79 -22.69
C LEU A 4 -2.67 15.35 -21.35
N LEU A 5 -1.94 16.25 -20.69
CA LEU A 5 -1.39 16.00 -19.36
C LEU A 5 -2.49 15.84 -18.31
N GLY A 6 -3.53 16.66 -18.39
CA GLY A 6 -4.71 16.55 -17.53
C GLY A 6 -5.43 15.22 -17.70
N LEU A 7 -5.66 14.78 -18.94
CA LEU A 7 -6.27 13.48 -19.22
C LEU A 7 -5.40 12.32 -18.71
N ALA A 8 -4.09 12.35 -19.01
CA ALA A 8 -3.16 11.31 -18.55
C ALA A 8 -3.12 11.23 -17.01
N LEU A 9 -3.15 12.38 -16.33
CA LEU A 9 -3.24 12.43 -14.87
C LEU A 9 -4.54 11.83 -14.36
N LEU A 10 -5.69 12.17 -14.96
CA LEU A 10 -6.99 11.64 -14.54
C LEU A 10 -7.09 10.12 -14.75
N VAL A 11 -6.61 9.61 -15.87
CA VAL A 11 -6.55 8.17 -16.14
C VAL A 11 -5.62 7.48 -15.15
N GLY A 12 -4.45 8.07 -14.87
CA GLY A 12 -3.51 7.55 -13.86
C GLY A 12 -4.10 7.56 -12.45
N MET A 13 -4.86 8.60 -12.09
CA MET A 13 -5.58 8.65 -10.81
C MET A 13 -6.66 7.57 -10.73
N HIS A 14 -7.41 7.35 -11.82
CA HIS A 14 -8.40 6.28 -11.87
C HIS A 14 -7.75 4.89 -11.69
N HIS A 15 -6.65 4.63 -12.40
CA HIS A 15 -5.90 3.39 -12.27
C HIS A 15 -5.34 3.17 -10.85
N ALA A 16 -4.83 4.23 -10.20
CA ALA A 16 -4.36 4.12 -8.83
C ALA A 16 -5.47 3.79 -7.81
N LEU A 17 -6.75 3.94 -8.19
CA LEU A 17 -7.91 3.59 -7.38
C LEU A 17 -8.39 2.16 -7.63
N ASP A 18 -7.70 1.38 -8.47
CA ASP A 18 -7.99 -0.04 -8.66
C ASP A 18 -7.84 -0.82 -7.34
N ALA A 19 -8.61 -1.90 -7.21
CA ALA A 19 -8.79 -2.60 -5.94
C ALA A 19 -7.48 -3.13 -5.34
N ASP A 20 -6.56 -3.59 -6.19
CA ASP A 20 -5.24 -4.08 -5.82
C ASP A 20 -4.32 -2.98 -5.28
N HIS A 21 -4.35 -1.80 -5.90
CA HIS A 21 -3.61 -0.61 -5.50
C HIS A 21 -4.08 -0.10 -4.13
N VAL A 22 -5.40 0.06 -3.99
CA VAL A 22 -6.03 0.46 -2.74
C VAL A 22 -5.71 -0.56 -1.64
N ALA A 23 -5.79 -1.87 -1.92
CA ALA A 23 -5.45 -2.91 -0.95
C ALA A 23 -3.98 -2.87 -0.53
N ALA A 24 -3.05 -2.72 -1.47
CA ALA A 24 -1.62 -2.69 -1.21
C ALA A 24 -1.23 -1.47 -0.35
N VAL A 25 -1.65 -0.26 -0.75
CA VAL A 25 -1.31 0.98 -0.05
C VAL A 25 -2.00 1.03 1.32
N SER A 26 -3.26 0.60 1.43
CA SER A 26 -3.99 0.56 2.70
C SER A 26 -3.36 -0.42 3.68
N SER A 27 -2.91 -1.58 3.21
CA SER A 27 -2.22 -2.56 4.06
C SER A 27 -0.84 -2.06 4.53
N LEU A 28 -0.10 -1.37 3.66
CA LEU A 28 1.18 -0.74 4.04
C LEU A 28 1.02 0.45 5.00
N ALA A 29 -0.10 1.16 4.90
CA ALA A 29 -0.47 2.27 5.78
C ALA A 29 -1.14 1.81 7.09
N SER A 30 -1.64 0.57 7.15
CA SER A 30 -2.32 0.02 8.32
C SER A 30 -1.45 0.09 9.57
N GLY A 31 -2.00 0.67 10.64
CA GLY A 31 -1.31 0.87 11.92
C GLY A 31 -0.44 2.13 12.02
N ARG A 32 -0.45 3.02 11.01
CA ARG A 32 0.25 4.30 11.05
C ARG A 32 -0.69 5.45 11.40
N ARG A 33 -0.21 6.36 12.26
CA ARG A 33 -1.01 7.51 12.77
C ARG A 33 -0.62 8.86 12.15
N GLY A 34 0.57 8.96 11.56
CA GLY A 34 1.08 10.21 10.99
C GLY A 34 0.74 10.34 9.50
N LEU A 35 0.03 11.42 9.12
CA LEU A 35 -0.28 11.72 7.72
C LEU A 35 0.99 11.81 6.85
N ALA A 36 2.04 12.46 7.35
CA ALA A 36 3.32 12.56 6.64
C ALA A 36 3.95 11.19 6.35
N ASP A 37 3.78 10.24 7.28
CA ASP A 37 4.32 8.89 7.16
C ASP A 37 3.51 8.10 6.12
N ILE A 38 2.18 8.20 6.16
CA ILE A 38 1.28 7.60 5.16
C ILE A 38 1.58 8.13 3.75
N ILE A 39 1.71 9.46 3.61
CA ILE A 39 2.06 10.11 2.35
C ILE A 39 3.44 9.64 1.87
N SER A 40 4.45 9.61 2.75
CA SER A 40 5.79 9.16 2.38
C SER A 40 5.80 7.72 1.87
N HIS A 41 4.97 6.84 2.43
CA HIS A 41 4.83 5.46 1.97
C HIS A 41 4.11 5.36 0.63
N GLY A 42 3.05 6.13 0.43
CA GLY A 42 2.37 6.24 -0.87
C GLY A 42 3.30 6.77 -1.97
N VAL A 43 4.06 7.82 -1.69
CA VAL A 43 5.07 8.36 -2.62
C VAL A 43 6.15 7.33 -2.93
N SER A 44 6.69 6.65 -1.91
CA SER A 44 7.75 5.64 -2.13
C SER A 44 7.25 4.47 -2.98
N TRP A 45 6.00 4.04 -2.76
CA TRP A 45 5.34 3.00 -3.56
C TRP A 45 5.11 3.48 -5.00
N GLY A 46 4.53 4.67 -5.18
CA GLY A 46 4.26 5.24 -6.51
C GLY A 46 5.53 5.49 -7.31
N LEU A 47 6.62 5.91 -6.65
CA LEU A 47 7.92 6.11 -7.30
C LEU A 47 8.51 4.80 -7.81
N GLY A 48 8.40 3.71 -7.02
CA GLY A 48 8.82 2.38 -7.46
C GLY A 48 8.00 1.92 -8.67
N HIS A 49 6.67 2.05 -8.60
CA HIS A 49 5.77 1.67 -9.68
C HIS A 49 6.06 2.43 -10.98
N ALA A 50 6.15 3.76 -10.90
CA ALA A 50 6.44 4.62 -12.03
C ALA A 50 7.85 4.36 -12.62
N ALA A 51 8.86 4.13 -11.77
CA ALA A 51 10.22 3.83 -12.22
C ALA A 51 10.26 2.55 -13.05
N THR A 52 9.58 1.48 -12.60
CA THR A 52 9.53 0.24 -13.38
C THR A 52 8.80 0.43 -14.70
N LEU A 53 7.62 1.06 -14.70
CA LEU A 53 6.89 1.35 -15.93
C LEU A 53 7.76 2.16 -16.90
N PHE A 54 8.43 3.20 -16.42
CA PHE A 54 9.27 4.05 -17.26
C PHE A 54 10.45 3.27 -17.85
N VAL A 55 11.13 2.43 -17.06
CA VAL A 55 12.29 1.67 -17.52
C VAL A 55 11.89 0.53 -18.45
N ILE A 56 10.96 -0.34 -18.01
CA ILE A 56 10.57 -1.53 -18.78
C ILE A 56 9.75 -1.12 -20.00
N ALA A 57 8.69 -0.33 -19.80
CA ALA A 57 7.83 0.03 -20.91
C ALA A 57 8.52 1.02 -21.86
N GLY A 58 9.31 1.96 -21.33
CA GLY A 58 10.14 2.83 -22.15
C GLY A 58 11.17 2.07 -22.98
N ALA A 59 11.89 1.11 -22.38
CA ALA A 59 12.86 0.29 -23.12
C ALA A 59 12.18 -0.59 -24.18
N ALA A 60 11.04 -1.22 -23.86
CA ALA A 60 10.29 -2.03 -24.81
C ALA A 60 9.80 -1.22 -26.01
N LEU A 61 9.24 -0.02 -25.77
CA LEU A 61 8.81 0.90 -26.83
C LEU A 61 9.99 1.38 -27.70
N LEU A 62 11.13 1.72 -27.08
CA LEU A 62 12.33 2.17 -27.82
C LEU A 62 12.97 1.04 -28.64
N LEU A 63 12.93 -0.19 -28.15
CA LEU A 63 13.52 -1.35 -28.82
C LEU A 63 12.53 -2.08 -29.74
N GLY A 64 11.26 -1.68 -29.77
CA GLY A 64 10.20 -2.35 -30.53
C GLY A 64 9.94 -3.79 -30.07
N LEU A 65 10.19 -4.09 -28.79
CA LEU A 65 10.06 -5.42 -28.22
C LEU A 65 8.67 -5.59 -27.58
N ALA A 66 7.99 -6.68 -27.90
CA ALA A 66 6.81 -7.10 -27.18
C ALA A 66 7.20 -7.94 -25.95
N VAL A 67 6.45 -7.79 -24.86
CA VAL A 67 6.66 -8.61 -23.66
C VAL A 67 6.03 -9.99 -23.91
N PRO A 68 6.77 -11.11 -23.75
CA PRO A 68 6.19 -12.44 -23.93
C PRO A 68 5.03 -12.69 -22.97
N GLY A 69 3.91 -13.22 -23.47
CA GLY A 69 2.72 -13.48 -22.66
C GLY A 69 2.99 -14.32 -21.41
N GLU A 70 3.86 -15.33 -21.49
CA GLU A 70 4.26 -16.16 -20.34
C GLU A 70 4.90 -15.34 -19.20
N LEU A 71 5.69 -14.32 -19.54
CA LEU A 71 6.28 -13.42 -18.55
C LEU A 71 5.22 -12.53 -17.91
N ALA A 72 4.23 -12.06 -18.68
CA ALA A 72 3.12 -11.27 -18.17
C ALA A 72 2.30 -12.05 -17.12
N HIS A 73 1.86 -13.26 -17.47
CA HIS A 73 1.10 -14.12 -16.55
C HIS A 73 1.91 -14.47 -15.28
N GLY A 74 3.22 -14.71 -15.42
CA GLY A 74 4.10 -14.96 -14.28
C GLY A 74 4.19 -13.76 -13.32
N LEU A 75 4.27 -12.53 -13.85
CA LEU A 75 4.29 -11.31 -13.05
C LEU A 75 2.95 -11.03 -12.37
N GLU A 76 1.83 -11.26 -13.07
CA GLU A 76 0.49 -11.17 -12.50
C GLU A 76 0.29 -12.14 -11.33
N LEU A 77 0.68 -13.40 -11.51
CA LEU A 77 0.63 -14.41 -10.45
C LEU A 77 1.47 -13.98 -9.24
N ALA A 78 2.66 -13.45 -9.47
CA ALA A 78 3.53 -12.99 -8.40
C ALA A 78 2.93 -11.80 -7.61
N VAL A 79 2.25 -10.87 -8.29
CA VAL A 79 1.48 -9.81 -7.63
C VAL A 79 0.30 -10.38 -6.83
N GLY A 80 -0.44 -11.35 -7.38
CA GLY A 80 -1.52 -12.04 -6.67
C GLY A 80 -1.05 -12.70 -5.38
N LEU A 81 0.05 -13.47 -5.44
CA LEU A 81 0.66 -14.09 -4.26
C LEU A 81 1.12 -13.05 -3.23
N MET A 82 1.68 -11.93 -3.69
CA MET A 82 2.06 -10.81 -2.82
C MET A 82 0.84 -10.24 -2.07
N LEU A 83 -0.29 -10.01 -2.74
CA LEU A 83 -1.51 -9.50 -2.11
C LEU A 83 -2.08 -10.48 -1.07
N ILE A 84 -2.08 -11.79 -1.37
CA ILE A 84 -2.48 -12.83 -0.40
C ILE A 84 -1.60 -12.77 0.84
N GLY A 85 -0.28 -12.66 0.67
CA GLY A 85 0.67 -12.54 1.79
C GLY A 85 0.45 -11.28 2.62
N LEU A 86 0.23 -10.14 1.95
CA LEU A 86 0.00 -8.85 2.60
C LEU A 86 -1.31 -8.84 3.40
N GLY A 87 -2.39 -9.38 2.82
CA GLY A 87 -3.68 -9.53 3.49
C GLY A 87 -3.62 -10.50 4.67
N SER A 88 -2.95 -11.65 4.50
CA SER A 88 -2.75 -12.63 5.57
C SER A 88 -1.95 -12.05 6.74
N HIS A 89 -0.93 -11.22 6.45
CA HIS A 89 -0.14 -10.54 7.47
C HIS A 89 -0.97 -9.52 8.27
N VAL A 90 -1.87 -8.79 7.62
CA VAL A 90 -2.83 -7.91 8.32
C VAL A 90 -3.75 -8.74 9.21
N MET A 91 -4.33 -9.82 8.69
CA MET A 91 -5.23 -10.68 9.47
C MET A 91 -4.52 -11.32 10.67
N TRP A 92 -3.28 -11.77 10.49
CA TRP A 92 -2.45 -12.30 11.56
C TRP A 92 -2.13 -11.25 12.62
N ARG A 93 -1.84 -10.00 12.23
CA ARG A 93 -1.67 -8.89 13.19
C ARG A 93 -2.93 -8.65 13.99
N LEU A 94 -4.09 -8.59 13.35
CA LEU A 94 -5.38 -8.40 14.03
C LEU A 94 -5.62 -9.51 15.07
N TRP A 95 -5.34 -10.77 14.70
CA TRP A 95 -5.51 -11.91 15.60
C TRP A 95 -4.49 -11.94 16.74
N ARG A 96 -3.21 -11.69 16.45
CA ARG A 96 -2.11 -11.71 17.43
C ARG A 96 -2.20 -10.56 18.41
N ASP A 97 -2.52 -9.36 17.92
CA ASP A 97 -2.53 -8.15 18.74
C ASP A 97 -3.86 -8.00 19.51
N ARG A 98 -4.79 -8.98 19.40
CA ARG A 98 -6.09 -9.05 20.09
C ARG A 98 -6.74 -7.69 20.21
N ILE A 99 -7.04 -7.08 19.06
CA ILE A 99 -7.65 -5.75 19.04
C ILE A 99 -9.08 -5.88 19.54
N HIS A 100 -9.35 -5.37 20.74
CA HIS A 100 -10.69 -5.30 21.31
C HIS A 100 -11.31 -3.96 20.92
N PHE A 101 -12.57 -3.99 20.48
CA PHE A 101 -13.38 -2.80 20.22
C PHE A 101 -14.17 -2.46 21.47
N HIS A 102 -13.90 -1.30 22.08
CA HIS A 102 -14.71 -0.79 23.18
C HIS A 102 -15.42 0.49 22.75
N ALA A 103 -16.72 0.56 23.04
CA ALA A 103 -17.48 1.79 22.97
C ALA A 103 -17.19 2.61 24.23
N HIS A 104 -16.61 3.80 24.07
CA HIS A 104 -16.46 4.78 25.15
C HIS A 104 -17.50 5.88 24.96
N ALA A 105 -18.26 6.16 26.02
CA ALA A 105 -19.13 7.32 26.11
C ALA A 105 -18.39 8.42 26.88
N HIS A 106 -18.27 9.59 26.28
CA HIS A 106 -17.79 10.79 26.97
C HIS A 106 -18.92 11.42 27.79
N GLY A 107 -18.55 12.20 28.80
CA GLY A 107 -19.51 12.90 29.66
C GLY A 107 -20.33 13.97 28.93
N ASP A 108 -19.98 14.30 27.69
CA ASP A 108 -20.72 15.16 26.76
C ASP A 108 -21.79 14.40 25.93
N GLY A 109 -21.95 13.10 26.17
CA GLY A 109 -22.90 12.23 25.47
C GLY A 109 -22.39 11.67 24.14
N THR A 110 -21.15 11.96 23.74
CA THR A 110 -20.57 11.40 22.52
C THR A 110 -20.06 9.98 22.76
N THR A 111 -20.61 9.01 22.02
CA THR A 111 -20.15 7.63 22.01
C THR A 111 -19.27 7.39 20.79
N HIS A 112 -18.04 6.93 21.01
CA HIS A 112 -17.18 6.48 19.93
C HIS A 112 -16.57 5.11 20.22
N PHE A 113 -16.31 4.38 19.14
CA PHE A 113 -15.64 3.09 19.18
C PHE A 113 -14.14 3.30 19.01
N HIS A 114 -13.36 2.76 19.94
CA HIS A 114 -11.90 2.72 19.83
C HIS A 114 -11.43 1.26 19.83
N ALA A 115 -10.36 1.02 19.08
CA ALA A 115 -9.76 -0.30 18.90
C ALA A 115 -8.37 -0.27 19.57
N HIS A 116 -8.15 -1.06 20.64
CA HIS A 116 -6.87 -1.11 21.35
C HIS A 116 -6.41 -2.53 21.70
N SER A 117 -5.11 -2.67 22.00
CA SER A 117 -4.42 -3.91 22.34
C SER A 117 -3.85 -3.85 23.76
N HIS A 118 -4.26 -4.76 24.65
CA HIS A 118 -3.80 -4.81 26.05
C HIS A 118 -2.54 -5.69 26.23
N ARG A 119 -1.45 -5.43 25.51
CA ARG A 119 -0.19 -6.16 25.76
C ARG A 119 0.70 -5.53 26.84
N HIS A 120 0.43 -4.30 27.27
CA HIS A 120 1.28 -3.55 28.21
C HIS A 120 0.52 -2.60 29.16
N ASP A 121 -0.58 -3.01 29.80
CA ASP A 121 -1.26 -2.15 30.77
C ASP A 121 -1.28 -2.76 32.18
N THR A 122 -0.36 -2.28 33.02
CA THR A 122 -0.47 -2.34 34.50
C THR A 122 -0.41 -0.94 35.15
N LEU A 123 -0.55 0.16 34.40
CA LEU A 123 -0.42 1.54 34.94
C LEU A 123 -1.46 2.54 34.40
N PRO A 124 -1.85 3.58 35.18
CA PRO A 124 -2.91 4.51 34.81
C PRO A 124 -2.51 5.53 33.71
N HIS A 125 -3.50 5.87 32.88
CA HIS A 125 -3.39 6.43 31.54
C HIS A 125 -2.95 7.91 31.40
N ARG A 126 -1.79 8.32 31.93
CA ARG A 126 -1.24 9.67 31.62
C ARG A 126 0.17 9.70 31.03
N ALA A 127 0.85 8.56 30.91
CA ALA A 127 2.26 8.53 30.53
C ALA A 127 2.64 7.45 29.49
N SER A 128 1.69 6.87 28.76
CA SER A 128 2.04 5.90 27.71
C SER A 128 2.54 6.61 26.46
N ARG A 129 3.84 6.92 26.44
CA ARG A 129 4.57 7.19 25.19
C ARG A 129 4.76 5.86 24.48
N HIS A 130 3.95 5.63 23.47
CA HIS A 130 4.10 4.48 22.58
C HIS A 130 5.28 4.71 21.63
N GLU A 131 6.48 4.27 22.04
CA GLU A 131 7.61 4.15 21.13
C GLU A 131 7.44 2.91 20.26
N HIS A 132 7.40 3.11 18.93
CA HIS A 132 7.33 2.03 17.97
C HIS A 132 8.55 2.08 17.04
N ALA A 133 9.31 0.98 17.05
CA ALA A 133 10.54 0.82 16.28
C ALA A 133 10.28 0.98 14.77
N HIS A 134 10.88 2.01 14.20
CA HIS A 134 10.77 2.38 12.79
C HIS A 134 11.72 1.56 11.95
N ARG A 135 11.20 0.60 11.19
CA ARG A 135 11.97 0.01 10.10
C ARG A 135 11.03 -0.58 9.06
N PHE A 136 10.86 0.12 7.94
CA PHE A 136 10.84 -0.44 6.57
C PHE A 136 10.20 0.55 5.57
N ARG A 137 11.01 1.47 5.02
CA ARG A 137 10.62 2.27 3.83
C ARG A 137 10.81 1.47 2.53
N TRP A 138 11.83 0.62 2.49
CA TRP A 138 12.18 -0.24 1.36
C TRP A 138 11.05 -1.20 0.92
N ARG A 139 10.18 -1.63 1.84
CA ARG A 139 9.05 -2.53 1.52
C ARG A 139 8.06 -1.86 0.58
N SER A 140 7.69 -0.60 0.82
CA SER A 140 6.76 0.11 -0.04
C SER A 140 7.32 0.32 -1.43
N LEU A 141 8.61 0.65 -1.53
CA LEU A 141 9.30 0.78 -2.81
C LEU A 141 9.39 -0.56 -3.56
N LEU A 142 9.72 -1.67 -2.89
CA LEU A 142 9.75 -3.00 -3.50
C LEU A 142 8.37 -3.47 -3.98
N VAL A 143 7.32 -3.24 -3.19
CA VAL A 143 5.94 -3.53 -3.58
C VAL A 143 5.56 -2.68 -4.80
N GLY A 144 5.93 -1.40 -4.81
CA GLY A 144 5.73 -0.51 -5.96
C GLY A 144 6.44 -1.02 -7.22
N LEU A 145 7.71 -1.38 -7.11
CA LEU A 145 8.49 -1.95 -8.21
C LEU A 145 7.84 -3.21 -8.78
N MET A 146 7.41 -4.13 -7.90
CA MET A 146 6.72 -5.38 -8.27
C MET A 146 5.43 -5.12 -9.04
N HIS A 147 4.60 -4.21 -8.52
CA HIS A 147 3.35 -3.79 -9.16
C HIS A 147 3.61 -3.13 -10.52
N GLY A 148 4.65 -2.31 -10.63
CA GLY A 148 5.05 -1.69 -11.89
C GLY A 148 5.54 -2.70 -12.93
N MET A 149 6.15 -3.81 -12.51
CA MET A 149 6.58 -4.87 -13.43
C MET A 149 5.37 -5.55 -14.06
N ALA A 150 4.37 -5.93 -13.25
CA ALA A 150 3.15 -6.56 -13.75
C ALA A 150 2.35 -5.61 -14.68
N GLY A 151 2.20 -4.34 -14.29
CA GLY A 151 1.51 -3.33 -15.12
C GLY A 151 2.21 -3.04 -16.45
N SER A 152 3.54 -3.12 -16.50
CA SER A 152 4.30 -2.96 -17.75
C SER A 152 3.99 -4.05 -18.77
N ALA A 153 3.76 -5.27 -18.29
CA ALA A 153 3.50 -6.42 -19.15
C ALA A 153 2.12 -6.32 -19.82
N ALA A 154 1.09 -5.85 -19.10
CA ALA A 154 -0.26 -5.67 -19.64
C ALA A 154 -0.35 -4.60 -20.76
N LEU A 155 0.59 -3.66 -20.81
CA LEU A 155 0.63 -2.60 -21.83
C LEU A 155 1.33 -3.01 -23.13
N LEU A 156 2.06 -4.14 -23.13
CA LEU A 156 3.04 -4.50 -24.17
C LEU A 156 2.90 -5.94 -24.70
N VAL A 157 1.79 -6.61 -24.37
CA VAL A 157 1.36 -7.88 -24.96
C VAL A 157 0.49 -7.63 -26.18
#